data_AF-A0A9X5CFY2-F1
#
_entry.id   AF-A0A9X5CFY2-F1
#
_cell.length_a   1.000
_cell.length_b   1.000
_cell.length_c   1.000
_cell.angle_alpha   90.00
_cell.angle_beta   90.00
_cell.angle_gamma   90.00
#
_symmetry.space_group_name_H-M   'P 1'
#
loop_
_entity.id
_entity.type
_entity.pdbx_description
1 polymer ?
#
loop_
_entity_poly.entity_id
_entity_poly.type
_entity_poly.pdbx_seq_one_letter_code
_entity_poly.pdbx_strand_id
1 'polypeptide(L)'
;MQSSPREEHPHDDAGEAADEAAEELRRRLAAESGDVEAMSVLGAMLLRRGDLDGAEPHLRAATAAGDRAAANNLGVLLHQRGYPDEAAGWWRIAAV
;
A
#
# COMPACT_ATOMS: atom_id res chain seq x y z
N MET A 1 -9.13 -9.73 46.60
CA MET A 1 -9.06 -8.71 45.54
C MET A 1 -7.60 -8.42 45.30
N GLN A 2 -6.95 -9.19 44.41
CA GLN A 2 -5.59 -8.86 43.98
C GLN A 2 -5.74 -8.05 42.70
N SER A 3 -5.52 -6.74 42.82
CA SER A 3 -5.37 -5.87 41.67
C SER A 3 -3.99 -6.17 41.07
N SER A 4 -3.96 -6.98 40.02
CA SER A 4 -2.77 -7.10 39.18
C SER A 4 -2.55 -5.76 38.48
N PRO A 5 -1.32 -5.21 38.46
CA PRO A 5 -1.01 -4.04 37.65
C PRO A 5 -1.15 -4.44 36.19
N ARG A 6 -1.92 -3.67 35.42
CA ARG A 6 -1.96 -3.79 33.96
C ARG A 6 -0.58 -3.38 33.46
N GLU A 7 0.19 -4.33 32.97
CA GLU A 7 1.46 -4.06 32.29
C GLU A 7 1.15 -3.21 31.05
N GLU A 8 1.34 -1.90 31.19
CA GLU A 8 1.36 -0.98 30.07
C GLU A 8 2.65 -1.25 29.30
N HIS A 9 2.53 -2.01 28.21
CA HIS A 9 3.60 -2.17 27.24
C HIS A 9 3.96 -0.78 26.70
N PRO A 10 5.20 -0.30 26.86
CA PRO A 10 5.66 0.86 26.13
C PRO A 10 5.61 0.48 24.64
N HIS A 11 4.85 1.23 23.84
CA HIS A 11 4.95 1.17 22.39
C HIS A 11 6.36 1.65 22.01
N ASP A 12 7.27 0.71 21.74
CA ASP A 12 8.59 0.97 21.17
C ASP A 12 8.42 1.41 19.70
N ASP A 13 7.98 2.66 19.52
CA ASP A 13 7.70 3.32 18.24
C ASP A 13 8.92 3.29 17.29
N ALA A 14 10.13 3.31 17.87
CA ALA A 14 11.38 3.18 17.13
C ALA A 14 11.61 1.77 16.54
N GLY A 15 11.10 0.72 17.21
CA GLY A 15 11.15 -0.65 16.73
C GLY A 15 10.15 -0.87 15.58
N GLU A 16 8.94 -0.33 15.72
CA GLU A 16 7.88 -0.39 14.71
C GLU A 16 8.29 0.34 13.42
N ALA A 17 8.86 1.54 13.53
CA ALA A 17 9.34 2.30 12.38
C ALA A 17 10.49 1.61 11.63
N ALA A 18 11.39 0.93 12.35
CA ALA A 18 12.49 0.18 11.74
C ALA A 18 11.98 -1.07 10.99
N ASP A 19 10.98 -1.76 11.54
CA ASP A 19 10.37 -2.93 10.90
C ASP A 19 9.60 -2.53 9.64
N GLU A 20 8.82 -1.43 9.68
CA GLU A 20 8.15 -0.87 8.50
C GLU A 20 9.15 -0.49 7.39
N ALA A 21 10.27 0.14 7.74
CA ALA A 21 11.29 0.50 6.75
C ALA A 21 11.96 -0.73 6.12
N ALA A 22 12.20 -1.78 6.91
CA ALA A 22 12.73 -3.05 6.42
C ALA A 22 11.72 -3.78 5.53
N GLU A 23 10.43 -3.76 5.87
CA GLU A 23 9.37 -4.31 5.04
C GLU A 23 9.28 -3.59 3.69
N GLU A 24 9.22 -2.27 3.71
CA GLU A 24 9.20 -1.42 2.51
C GLU A 24 10.39 -1.73 1.59
N LEU A 25 11.60 -1.82 2.13
CA LEU A 25 12.79 -2.17 1.35
C LEU A 25 12.66 -3.57 0.70
N ARG A 26 12.16 -4.56 1.44
CA ARG A 26 11.90 -5.90 0.88
C ARG A 26 10.87 -5.85 -0.23
N ARG A 27 9.79 -5.08 -0.07
CA ARG A 27 8.75 -4.91 -1.09
C ARG A 27 9.30 -4.23 -2.34
N ARG A 28 10.15 -3.21 -2.20
CA ARG A 28 10.85 -2.57 -3.32
C ARG A 28 11.68 -3.55 -4.12
N LEU A 29 12.58 -4.28 -3.45
CA LEU A 29 13.44 -5.24 -4.13
C LEU A 29 12.63 -6.33 -4.86
N ALA A 30 11.55 -6.83 -4.24
CA ALA A 30 10.67 -7.80 -4.87
C ALA A 30 9.92 -7.20 -6.08
N ALA A 31 9.38 -5.98 -5.95
CA ALA A 31 8.72 -5.27 -7.05
C ALA A 31 9.68 -5.01 -8.22
N GLU A 32 10.92 -4.61 -7.94
CA GLU A 32 11.97 -4.43 -8.94
C GLU A 32 12.33 -5.75 -9.65
N SER A 33 12.17 -6.89 -8.97
CA SER A 33 12.34 -8.23 -9.56
C SER A 33 11.14 -8.72 -10.38
N GLY A 34 10.06 -7.93 -10.47
CA GLY A 34 8.86 -8.28 -11.23
C GLY A 34 7.75 -8.93 -10.41
N ASP A 35 7.85 -8.95 -9.08
CA ASP A 35 6.80 -9.50 -8.21
C ASP A 35 5.57 -8.57 -8.21
N VAL A 36 4.49 -9.06 -8.79
CA VAL A 36 3.22 -8.33 -8.96
C VAL A 36 2.54 -8.03 -7.63
N GLU A 37 2.58 -8.97 -6.69
CA GLU A 37 2.01 -8.77 -5.35
C GLU A 37 2.82 -7.71 -4.60
N ALA A 38 4.14 -7.78 -4.67
CA ALA A 38 5.01 -6.78 -4.05
C ALA A 38 4.79 -5.38 -4.63
N MET A 39 4.59 -5.25 -5.94
CA MET A 39 4.20 -3.97 -6.57
C MET A 39 2.87 -3.45 -6.02
N SER A 40 1.85 -4.32 -5.90
CA SER A 40 0.53 -3.96 -5.37
C SER A 40 0.63 -3.47 -3.92
N VAL A 41 1.37 -4.21 -3.07
CA VAL A 41 1.57 -3.88 -1.66
C VAL A 41 2.39 -2.61 -1.49
N LEU A 42 3.52 -2.47 -2.20
CA LEU A 42 4.35 -1.27 -2.18
C LEU A 42 3.56 -0.02 -2.61
N GLY A 43 2.80 -0.13 -3.70
CA GLY A 43 1.93 0.95 -4.15
C GLY A 43 0.87 1.33 -3.11
N ALA A 44 0.30 0.34 -2.40
CA ALA A 44 -0.66 0.59 -1.33
C ALA A 44 -0.02 1.28 -0.10
N MET A 45 1.21 0.89 0.28
CA MET A 45 1.96 1.50 1.38
C MET A 45 2.27 2.98 1.09
N LEU A 46 2.77 3.27 -0.12
CA LEU A 46 3.07 4.63 -0.57
C LEU A 46 1.80 5.49 -0.64
N LEU A 47 0.70 4.94 -1.17
CA LEU A 47 -0.61 5.61 -1.22
C LEU A 47 -1.13 5.96 0.19
N ARG A 48 -1.03 5.04 1.16
CA ARG A 48 -1.44 5.30 2.55
C ARG A 48 -0.62 6.42 3.20
N ARG A 49 0.64 6.57 2.81
CA ARG A 49 1.53 7.67 3.25
C ARG A 49 1.30 8.97 2.49
N GLY A 50 0.42 8.98 1.49
CA GLY A 50 0.13 10.14 0.64
C GLY A 50 1.17 10.37 -0.45
N ASP A 51 2.13 9.47 -0.63
CA ASP A 51 3.08 9.53 -1.75
C ASP A 51 2.44 8.99 -3.03
N LEU A 52 1.58 9.83 -3.63
CA LEU A 52 0.84 9.48 -4.84
C LEU A 52 1.77 9.29 -6.04
N ASP A 53 2.87 10.05 -6.10
CA ASP A 53 3.85 9.97 -7.18
C ASP A 53 4.65 8.66 -7.12
N GLY A 54 5.08 8.26 -5.92
CA GLY A 54 5.73 6.97 -5.71
C GLY A 54 4.79 5.79 -5.92
N ALA A 55 3.53 5.90 -5.51
CA ALA A 55 2.57 4.79 -5.60
C ALA A 55 2.14 4.44 -7.04
N GLU A 56 1.89 5.46 -7.87
CA GLU A 56 1.30 5.27 -9.20
C GLU A 56 2.03 4.26 -10.11
N PRO A 57 3.37 4.29 -10.30
CA PRO A 57 4.06 3.35 -11.18
C PRO A 57 3.89 1.90 -10.74
N HIS A 58 3.94 1.62 -9.43
CA HIS A 58 3.78 0.27 -8.90
C HIS A 58 2.35 -0.24 -9.07
N LEU A 59 1.34 0.61 -8.78
CA LEU A 59 -0.07 0.25 -8.95
C LEU A 59 -0.44 0.02 -10.42
N ARG A 60 0.08 0.86 -11.33
CA ARG A 60 -0.10 0.69 -12.78
C ARG A 60 0.51 -0.62 -13.28
N ALA A 61 1.74 -0.94 -12.85
CA ALA A 61 2.43 -2.17 -13.24
C ALA A 61 1.68 -3.43 -12.74
N ALA A 62 1.29 -3.45 -11.47
CA ALA A 62 0.53 -4.57 -10.91
C ALA A 62 -0.84 -4.73 -11.60
N THR A 63 -1.52 -3.62 -11.89
CA THR A 63 -2.80 -3.64 -12.63
C THR A 63 -2.62 -4.17 -14.06
N ALA A 64 -1.53 -3.81 -14.74
CA ALA A 64 -1.22 -4.32 -16.07
C ALA A 64 -0.98 -5.85 -16.06
N ALA A 65 -0.54 -6.41 -14.93
CA ALA A 65 -0.43 -7.84 -14.70
C ALA A 65 -1.74 -8.51 -14.23
N GLY A 66 -2.83 -7.76 -14.11
CA GLY A 66 -4.15 -8.26 -13.73
C GLY A 66 -4.46 -8.24 -12.23
N ASP A 67 -3.63 -7.56 -11.41
CA ASP A 67 -3.88 -7.45 -9.98
C ASP A 67 -5.08 -6.53 -9.68
N ARG A 68 -6.17 -7.11 -9.18
CA ARG A 68 -7.41 -6.37 -8.90
C ARG A 68 -7.30 -5.44 -7.69
N ALA A 69 -6.47 -5.79 -6.70
CA ALA A 69 -6.24 -4.94 -5.54
C ALA A 69 -5.50 -3.65 -5.95
N ALA A 70 -4.52 -3.76 -6.86
CA ALA A 70 -3.83 -2.64 -7.45
C ALA A 70 -4.78 -1.76 -8.26
N ALA A 71 -5.71 -2.36 -9.03
CA ALA A 71 -6.73 -1.60 -9.75
C ALA A 71 -7.62 -0.78 -8.79
N ASN A 72 -8.04 -1.37 -7.65
CA ASN A 72 -8.78 -0.63 -6.63
C ASN A 72 -7.97 0.55 -6.07
N ASN A 73 -6.71 0.31 -5.70
CA ASN A 73 -5.83 1.33 -5.14
C ASN A 73 -5.49 2.43 -6.15
N LEU A 74 -5.34 2.09 -7.44
CA LEU A 74 -5.15 3.06 -8.51
C LEU A 74 -6.38 3.96 -8.68
N GLY A 75 -7.59 3.40 -8.53
CA GLY A 75 -8.82 4.19 -8.47
C GLY A 75 -8.83 5.18 -7.30
N VAL A 76 -8.42 4.74 -6.10
CA VAL A 76 -8.28 5.63 -4.94
C VAL A 76 -7.25 6.73 -5.19
N LEU A 77 -6.09 6.38 -5.74
CA LEU A 77 -5.01 7.32 -6.06
C LEU A 77 -5.49 8.40 -7.04
N LEU A 78 -6.14 8.00 -8.14
CA LEU A 78 -6.62 8.92 -9.17
C LEU A 78 -7.74 9.82 -8.62
N HIS A 79 -8.59 9.29 -7.75
CA HIS A 79 -9.60 10.10 -7.07
C HIS A 79 -8.95 11.18 -6.18
N GLN A 80 -7.90 10.84 -5.41
CA GLN A 80 -7.15 11.81 -4.60
C GLN A 80 -6.43 12.86 -5.44
N ARG A 81 -5.99 12.51 -6.65
CA ARG A 81 -5.40 13.45 -7.62
C ARG A 81 -6.42 14.34 -8.36
N GLY A 82 -7.72 14.10 -8.18
CA GLY A 82 -8.77 14.87 -8.84
C GLY A 82 -9.17 14.36 -10.22
N TYR A 83 -8.92 13.08 -10.52
CA TYR A 83 -9.31 12.40 -11.77
C TYR A 83 -10.43 11.35 -11.52
N PRO A 84 -11.66 11.78 -11.16
CA PRO A 84 -12.73 10.87 -10.74
C PRO A 84 -13.25 9.97 -11.87
N ASP A 85 -13.26 10.44 -13.12
CA ASP A 85 -13.71 9.64 -14.27
C ASP A 85 -12.77 8.47 -14.55
N GLU A 86 -11.46 8.70 -14.46
CA GLU A 86 -10.45 7.64 -14.59
C GLU A 86 -10.52 6.68 -13.40
N ALA A 87 -10.69 7.19 -12.18
CA ALA A 87 -10.85 6.38 -10.98
C ALA A 87 -12.03 5.39 -11.11
N ALA A 88 -13.18 5.87 -11.61
CA ALA A 88 -14.36 5.04 -11.83
C ALA A 88 -14.09 3.90 -12.84
N GLY A 89 -13.19 4.11 -13.81
CA GLY A 89 -12.73 3.06 -14.73
C GLY A 89 -12.04 1.93 -13.99
N TRP A 90 -11.11 2.26 -13.11
CA TRP A 90 -10.33 1.28 -12.36
C TRP A 90 -11.13 0.56 -11.28
N TRP A 91 -12.05 1.23 -10.58
CA TRP A 91 -12.94 0.56 -9.64
C TRP A 91 -13.89 -0.44 -10.30
N ARG A 92 -14.31 -0.19 -11.54
CA ARG A 92 -15.09 -1.17 -12.32
C ARG A 92 -14.27 -2.41 -12.64
N ILE A 93 -12.98 -2.25 -12.95
CA ILE A 93 -12.05 -3.37 -13.18
C ILE A 93 -11.82 -4.17 -11.89
N ALA A 94 -11.76 -3.50 -10.74
CA ALA A 94 -11.57 -4.18 -9.45
C ALA A 94 -12.80 -5.00 -8.99
N ALA A 95 -14.01 -4.65 -9.46
CA ALA A 95 -15.27 -5.23 -9.00
C ALA A 95 -15.73 -6.50 -9.77
N VAL A 96 -15.03 -6.88 -10.84
CA VAL A 96 -15.30 -8.09 -11.64
C VAL A 96 -14.44 -9.25 -11.19
#